data_AF-A0A7C0UW10-F1
#
_entry.id   AF-A0A7C0UW10-F1
#
_cell.length_a   1.000
_cell.length_b   1.000
_cell.length_c   1.000
_cell.angle_alpha   90.00
_cell.angle_beta   90.00
_cell.angle_gamma   90.00
#
_symmetry.space_group_name_H-M   'P 1'
#
loop_
_entity.id
_entity.type
_entity.pdbx_description
1 polymer ?
#
loop_
_entity_poly.entity_id
_entity_poly.type
_entity_poly.pdbx_seq_one_letter_code
_entity_poly.pdbx_strand_id
1 'polypeptide(L)'
;MLYLSILASLLALFFAYFLVQGAHSSNLGKRGQGEPSAYQEARTFLKRQYLAVGKWAVFLFFVFLIGLGWKEAGGFLLGVIFSGLNAIIIEFLILGKEKNPDLSFRSSIAGGFFSGGLGLLVVSLCYFFFGSLRPLIALGAGSSLFSLFLHLGRDAPAARFREEIMPLILSVDIFETYVLTNMVCIVLGSLLFLHSSFAPLFPLLFTTCALLSSMISVAFVYLWKRRTPVFRLIAGFFLSVFLSGLGFLLFIIKAGRAFAISEWRLAISSLIALFGTIFIFLISFRFNLKDREEKGFFFLPKSGFSFTLADLSNRALFAIFLILDGLLIILPAYFISGVYGLSIAAISAVSLSPLIVAFNLYLFTAAGAFGRIDDKGGIRFSPGGMVGVQGFAILGAGFSGLLLYFAYIQQLARLGAKVPFFLDKPPVLTGLFLAPLIAYCFFYLLSRTSLSHLTQGAF
;
A
#
# COMPACT_ATOMS: atom_id res chain seq x y z
N MET A 1 -19.76 -13.78 -2.78
CA MET A 1 -18.45 -13.10 -2.81
C MET A 1 -18.40 -11.99 -1.77
N LEU A 2 -19.26 -10.97 -1.87
CA LEU A 2 -19.32 -9.87 -0.90
C LEU A 2 -19.41 -10.33 0.56
N TYR A 3 -20.33 -11.22 0.90
CA TYR A 3 -20.44 -11.77 2.27
C TYR A 3 -19.17 -12.47 2.75
N LEU A 4 -18.46 -13.15 1.84
CA LEU A 4 -17.21 -13.82 2.16
C LEU A 4 -16.08 -12.80 2.40
N SER A 5 -16.02 -11.73 1.61
CA SER A 5 -15.08 -10.61 1.81
C SER A 5 -15.35 -9.83 3.11
N ILE A 6 -16.62 -9.60 3.45
CA ILE A 6 -17.03 -8.98 4.72
C ILE A 6 -16.66 -9.90 5.89
N LEU A 7 -16.97 -11.19 5.81
CA LEU A 7 -16.63 -12.15 6.87
C LEU A 7 -15.12 -12.25 7.08
N ALA A 8 -14.34 -12.33 6.00
CA ALA A 8 -12.89 -12.41 6.07
C ALA A 8 -12.25 -11.13 6.62
N SER A 9 -12.77 -9.96 6.25
CA SER A 9 -12.29 -8.69 6.81
C SER A 9 -12.61 -8.56 8.30
N LEU A 10 -13.82 -8.92 8.73
CA LEU A 10 -14.17 -8.98 10.15
C LEU A 10 -13.30 -9.97 10.93
N LEU A 11 -13.05 -11.15 10.35
CA LEU A 11 -12.17 -12.16 10.93
C LEU A 11 -10.72 -11.66 11.04
N ALA A 12 -10.22 -10.93 10.05
CA ALA A 12 -8.91 -10.29 10.10
C ALA A 12 -8.81 -9.20 11.17
N LEU A 13 -9.85 -8.38 11.33
CA LEU A 13 -9.91 -7.37 12.40
C LEU A 13 -9.95 -8.02 13.78
N PHE A 14 -10.73 -9.09 13.94
CA PHE A 14 -10.78 -9.86 15.18
C PHE A 14 -9.43 -10.51 15.51
N PHE A 15 -8.77 -11.10 14.51
CA PHE A 15 -7.43 -11.66 14.66
C PHE A 15 -6.39 -10.61 15.03
N ALA A 16 -6.42 -9.45 14.38
CA ALA A 16 -5.55 -8.32 14.71
C ALA A 16 -5.78 -7.82 16.15
N TYR A 17 -7.04 -7.72 16.56
CA TYR A 17 -7.40 -7.38 17.93
C TYR A 17 -6.86 -8.40 18.94
N PHE A 18 -7.03 -9.71 18.69
CA PHE A 18 -6.52 -10.76 19.54
C PHE A 18 -4.99 -10.71 19.70
N LEU A 19 -4.25 -10.40 18.63
CA LEU A 19 -2.80 -10.23 18.69
C LEU A 19 -2.37 -9.07 19.61
N VAL A 20 -3.18 -8.02 19.71
CA VAL A 20 -2.92 -6.82 20.55
C VAL A 20 -3.50 -6.96 21.96
N GLN A 21 -4.53 -7.76 22.18
CA GLN A 21 -5.15 -7.92 23.50
C GLN A 21 -4.16 -8.48 24.54
N GLY A 22 -3.27 -9.39 24.12
CA GLY A 22 -2.16 -9.86 24.96
C GLY A 22 -1.07 -8.81 25.27
N ALA A 23 -1.07 -7.67 24.56
CA ALA A 23 -0.18 -6.53 24.77
C ALA A 23 -0.67 -5.55 25.84
N HIS A 24 -1.98 -5.54 26.09
CA HIS A 24 -2.58 -4.47 26.88
C HIS A 24 -2.28 -4.58 28.39
N SER A 25 -1.88 -5.76 28.87
CA SER A 25 -1.74 -6.05 30.29
C SER A 25 -0.39 -5.64 30.92
N SER A 26 0.60 -5.17 30.15
CA SER A 26 1.97 -5.01 30.67
C SER A 26 2.57 -3.60 30.73
N ASN A 27 1.97 -2.51 30.23
CA ASN A 27 2.48 -1.14 30.51
C ASN A 27 1.58 0.01 29.99
N LEU A 28 0.36 0.15 30.54
CA LEU A 28 -0.38 1.41 30.45
C LEU A 28 0.16 2.49 31.42
N GLY A 29 0.90 2.10 32.46
CA GLY A 29 1.29 2.98 33.58
C GLY A 29 2.67 3.66 33.49
N LYS A 30 3.51 3.37 32.48
CA LYS A 30 4.85 3.99 32.32
C LYS A 30 5.09 4.54 30.90
N ARG A 31 4.01 4.98 30.24
CA ARG A 31 4.06 5.63 28.92
C ARG A 31 4.46 7.10 29.07
N GLY A 32 5.77 7.39 29.12
CA GLY A 32 6.26 8.76 28.88
C GLY A 32 7.46 9.27 29.68
N GLN A 33 8.55 8.52 29.84
CA GLN A 33 9.74 9.06 30.54
C GLN A 33 11.10 8.79 29.87
N GLY A 34 11.13 8.46 28.57
CA GLY A 34 12.39 8.14 27.87
C GLY A 34 12.87 9.16 26.84
N GLU A 35 12.00 9.59 25.91
CA GLU A 35 12.38 10.48 24.78
C GLU A 35 11.21 11.43 24.43
N PRO A 36 10.98 12.50 25.21
CA PRO A 36 9.74 13.28 25.15
C PRO A 36 9.60 14.28 23.98
N SER A 37 10.65 14.68 23.26
CA SER A 37 10.52 15.73 22.22
C SER A 37 9.93 15.19 20.90
N ALA A 38 10.59 14.24 20.25
CA ALA A 38 10.23 13.78 18.90
C ALA A 38 8.84 13.10 18.84
N TYR A 39 8.52 12.25 19.82
CA TYR A 39 7.21 11.60 19.91
C TYR A 39 6.07 12.60 20.04
N GLN A 40 6.27 13.60 20.91
CA GLN A 40 5.24 14.59 21.21
C GLN A 40 5.07 15.57 20.03
N GLU A 41 6.16 15.88 19.33
CA GLU A 41 6.14 16.59 18.05
C GLU A 41 5.38 15.80 16.98
N ALA A 42 5.65 14.49 16.81
CA ALA A 42 4.97 13.63 15.85
C ALA A 42 3.46 13.57 16.10
N ARG A 43 3.05 13.37 17.36
CA ARG A 43 1.64 13.34 17.73
C ARG A 43 0.95 14.70 17.56
N THR A 44 1.64 15.79 17.87
CA THR A 44 1.12 17.16 17.69
C THR A 44 0.93 17.47 16.21
N PHE A 45 1.88 17.05 15.38
CA PHE A 45 1.78 17.15 13.93
C PHE A 45 0.58 16.36 13.39
N LEU A 46 0.44 15.09 13.77
CA LEU A 46 -0.65 14.26 13.28
C LEU A 46 -2.00 14.85 13.63
N LYS A 47 -2.18 15.35 14.86
CA LYS A 47 -3.40 16.09 15.25
C LYS A 47 -3.73 17.26 14.30
N ARG A 48 -2.72 18.04 13.89
CA ARG A 48 -2.91 19.12 12.92
C ARG A 48 -3.33 18.58 11.55
N GLN A 49 -2.74 17.47 11.11
CA GLN A 49 -3.13 16.82 9.85
C GLN A 49 -4.55 16.28 9.88
N TYR A 50 -4.96 15.59 10.95
CA TYR A 50 -6.34 15.15 11.13
C TYR A 50 -7.34 16.30 11.06
N LEU A 51 -7.04 17.44 11.70
CA LEU A 51 -7.89 18.62 11.65
C LEU A 51 -7.93 19.24 10.24
N ALA A 52 -6.80 19.30 9.54
CA ALA A 52 -6.73 19.82 8.18
C ALA A 52 -7.52 18.93 7.20
N VAL A 53 -7.29 17.61 7.25
CA VAL A 53 -8.04 16.63 6.45
C VAL A 53 -9.53 16.69 6.78
N GLY A 54 -9.90 16.80 8.06
CA GLY A 54 -11.30 16.91 8.47
C GLY A 54 -12.00 18.13 7.88
N LYS A 55 -11.34 19.30 7.87
CA LYS A 55 -11.89 20.53 7.24
C LYS A 55 -12.10 20.34 5.74
N TRP A 56 -11.11 19.81 5.04
CA TRP A 56 -11.20 19.56 3.59
C TRP A 56 -12.22 18.48 3.26
N ALA A 57 -12.32 17.43 4.07
CA ALA A 57 -13.30 16.36 3.91
C ALA A 57 -14.72 16.89 4.05
N VAL A 58 -14.99 17.77 5.02
CA VAL A 58 -16.32 18.40 5.16
C VAL A 58 -16.64 19.26 3.95
N PHE A 59 -15.69 20.10 3.50
CA PHE A 59 -15.88 20.93 2.31
C PHE A 59 -16.18 20.07 1.05
N LEU A 60 -15.34 19.08 0.77
CA LEU A 60 -15.51 18.19 -0.37
C LEU A 60 -16.78 17.33 -0.26
N PHE A 61 -17.17 16.92 0.94
CA PHE A 61 -18.43 16.19 1.15
C PHE A 61 -19.63 17.00 0.65
N PHE A 62 -19.70 18.30 0.96
CA PHE A 62 -20.77 19.17 0.46
C PHE A 62 -20.69 19.38 -1.06
N VAL A 63 -19.48 19.49 -1.62
CA VAL A 63 -19.29 19.57 -3.08
C VAL A 63 -19.83 18.30 -3.77
N PHE A 64 -19.53 17.12 -3.23
CA PHE A 64 -20.07 15.85 -3.74
C PHE A 64 -21.59 15.74 -3.54
N LEU A 65 -22.11 16.20 -2.40
CA LEU A 65 -23.53 16.14 -2.07
C LEU A 65 -24.37 16.97 -3.05
N ILE A 66 -23.91 18.18 -3.37
CA ILE A 66 -24.61 19.11 -4.28
C ILE A 66 -24.39 18.70 -5.74
N GLY A 67 -23.17 18.28 -6.10
CA GLY A 67 -22.80 18.04 -7.49
C GLY A 67 -23.13 16.65 -8.04
N LEU A 68 -22.97 15.60 -7.22
CA LEU A 68 -23.04 14.19 -7.68
C LEU A 68 -24.17 13.41 -7.03
N GLY A 69 -24.53 13.74 -5.79
CA GLY A 69 -25.63 13.12 -5.05
C GLY A 69 -25.20 12.56 -3.69
N TRP A 70 -26.20 12.17 -2.90
CA TRP A 70 -25.98 11.69 -1.52
C TRP A 70 -25.25 10.35 -1.44
N LYS A 71 -25.39 9.48 -2.46
CA LYS A 71 -24.73 8.18 -2.49
C LYS A 71 -23.22 8.35 -2.69
N GLU A 72 -22.83 9.22 -3.63
CA GLU A 72 -21.44 9.55 -3.94
C GLU A 72 -20.78 10.28 -2.76
N ALA A 73 -21.47 11.25 -2.15
CA ALA A 73 -21.00 11.90 -0.93
C ALA A 73 -20.81 10.91 0.21
N GLY A 74 -21.73 9.95 0.38
CA GLY A 74 -21.62 8.87 1.36
C GLY A 74 -20.42 7.95 1.10
N GLY A 75 -20.19 7.56 -0.16
CA GLY A 75 -19.01 6.77 -0.56
C GLY A 75 -17.70 7.49 -0.25
N PHE A 76 -17.61 8.78 -0.62
CA PHE A 76 -16.47 9.63 -0.29
C PHE A 76 -16.22 9.72 1.22
N LEU A 77 -17.28 9.95 2.01
CA LEU A 77 -17.17 10.06 3.47
C LEU A 77 -16.70 8.74 4.09
N LEU A 78 -17.20 7.59 3.64
CA LEU A 78 -16.72 6.28 4.08
C LEU A 78 -15.22 6.10 3.80
N GLY A 79 -14.76 6.51 2.61
CA GLY A 79 -13.34 6.47 2.24
C GLY A 79 -12.46 7.28 3.20
N VAL A 80 -12.86 8.52 3.49
CA VAL A 80 -12.13 9.40 4.43
C VAL A 80 -12.09 8.81 5.84
N ILE A 81 -13.25 8.35 6.34
CA ILE A 81 -13.36 7.80 7.70
C ILE A 81 -12.47 6.58 7.86
N PHE A 82 -12.52 5.62 6.94
CA PHE A 82 -11.73 4.40 7.03
C PHE A 82 -10.23 4.64 6.85
N SER A 83 -9.84 5.55 5.96
CA SER A 83 -8.43 5.96 5.80
C SER A 83 -7.90 6.62 7.08
N GLY A 84 -8.68 7.53 7.68
CA GLY A 84 -8.34 8.15 8.96
C GLY A 84 -8.28 7.14 10.11
N LEU A 85 -9.24 6.22 10.21
CA LEU A 85 -9.26 5.15 11.22
C LEU A 85 -8.03 4.25 11.11
N ASN A 86 -7.67 3.84 9.89
CA ASN A 86 -6.46 3.06 9.65
C ASN A 86 -5.22 3.80 10.15
N ALA A 87 -5.10 5.09 9.81
CA ALA A 87 -3.99 5.91 10.29
C ALA A 87 -3.94 6.03 11.82
N ILE A 88 -5.09 6.18 12.51
CA ILE A 88 -5.14 6.28 13.98
C ILE A 88 -4.66 4.98 14.62
N ILE A 89 -5.10 3.84 14.10
CA ILE A 89 -4.70 2.52 14.61
C ILE A 89 -3.19 2.33 14.42
N ILE A 90 -2.67 2.65 13.23
CA ILE A 90 -1.25 2.52 12.93
C ILE A 90 -0.41 3.49 13.77
N GLU A 91 -0.86 4.75 13.92
CA GLU A 91 -0.25 5.72 14.82
C GLU A 91 -0.13 5.14 16.23
N PHE A 92 -1.22 4.59 16.77
CA PHE A 92 -1.23 3.98 18.11
C PHE A 92 -0.24 2.82 18.24
N LEU A 93 -0.11 1.98 17.21
CA LEU A 93 0.78 0.81 17.21
C LEU A 93 2.26 1.17 17.06
N ILE A 94 2.60 2.17 16.24
CA ILE A 94 3.98 2.64 16.01
C ILE A 94 4.46 3.49 17.18
N LEU A 95 3.69 4.55 17.49
CA LEU A 95 4.06 5.52 18.50
C LEU A 95 3.99 4.91 19.90
N GLY A 96 3.17 3.88 20.11
CA GLY A 96 3.06 3.14 21.38
C GLY A 96 4.35 2.47 21.91
N LYS A 97 5.47 2.49 21.15
CA LYS A 97 6.83 1.97 21.46
C LYS A 97 6.88 1.08 22.71
N GLU A 98 6.37 -0.15 22.56
CA GLU A 98 6.57 -1.17 23.57
C GLU A 98 8.06 -1.58 23.56
N LYS A 99 8.74 -1.51 24.70
CA LYS A 99 10.14 -1.96 24.80
C LYS A 99 10.27 -3.48 24.64
N ASN A 100 9.18 -4.23 24.77
CA ASN A 100 9.20 -5.68 24.62
C ASN A 100 9.18 -6.08 23.12
N PRO A 101 10.25 -6.74 22.60
CA PRO A 101 10.35 -7.10 21.20
C PRO A 101 9.26 -8.07 20.73
N ASP A 102 8.82 -9.02 21.57
CA ASP A 102 7.79 -9.97 21.17
C ASP A 102 6.42 -9.29 21.02
N LEU A 103 6.17 -8.28 21.83
CA LEU A 103 4.92 -7.53 21.82
C LEU A 103 4.88 -6.51 20.69
N SER A 104 6.00 -5.83 20.46
CA SER A 104 6.25 -4.98 19.30
C SER A 104 6.16 -5.76 17.97
N PHE A 105 6.54 -7.03 17.96
CA PHE A 105 6.36 -7.92 16.81
C PHE A 105 4.87 -8.21 16.54
N ARG A 106 4.11 -8.56 17.59
CA ARG A 106 2.66 -8.80 17.48
C ARG A 106 1.89 -7.56 17.04
N SER A 107 2.23 -6.38 17.58
CA SER A 107 1.58 -5.12 17.21
C SER A 107 1.84 -4.75 15.75
N SER A 108 3.05 -5.00 15.24
CA SER A 108 3.39 -4.78 13.83
C SER A 108 2.56 -5.64 12.90
N ILE A 109 2.46 -6.94 13.21
CA ILE A 109 1.60 -7.88 12.47
C ILE A 109 0.14 -7.45 12.51
N ALA A 110 -0.36 -7.08 13.70
CA ALA A 110 -1.72 -6.62 13.86
C ALA A 110 -2.03 -5.37 13.02
N GLY A 111 -1.11 -4.39 12.95
CA GLY A 111 -1.29 -3.19 12.13
C GLY A 111 -1.47 -3.49 10.64
N GLY A 112 -0.75 -4.49 10.13
CA GLY A 112 -0.94 -4.97 8.75
C GLY A 112 -2.33 -5.56 8.50
N PHE A 113 -2.81 -6.42 9.41
CA PHE A 113 -4.16 -7.00 9.31
C PHE A 113 -5.29 -6.00 9.57
N PHE A 114 -5.07 -5.00 10.43
CA PHE A 114 -6.00 -3.88 10.57
C PHE A 114 -6.14 -3.11 9.25
N SER A 115 -5.02 -2.76 8.62
CA SER A 115 -5.02 -2.06 7.32
C SER A 115 -5.71 -2.87 6.23
N GLY A 116 -5.33 -4.14 6.08
CA GLY A 116 -5.95 -5.06 5.11
C GLY A 116 -7.43 -5.30 5.35
N GLY A 117 -7.79 -5.57 6.62
CA GLY A 117 -9.17 -5.81 7.04
C GLY A 117 -10.06 -4.59 6.81
N LEU A 118 -9.64 -3.40 7.25
CA LEU A 118 -10.37 -2.15 7.02
C LEU A 118 -10.49 -1.83 5.53
N GLY A 119 -9.44 -2.04 4.74
CA GLY A 119 -9.44 -1.75 3.31
C GLY A 119 -10.40 -2.67 2.54
N LEU A 120 -10.42 -3.96 2.88
CA LEU A 120 -11.35 -4.90 2.25
C LEU A 120 -12.80 -4.66 2.74
N LEU A 121 -12.96 -4.32 4.02
CA LEU A 121 -14.26 -4.02 4.62
C LEU A 121 -14.88 -2.78 3.96
N VAL A 122 -14.15 -1.67 3.80
CA VAL A 122 -14.71 -0.42 3.29
C VAL A 122 -15.21 -0.56 1.84
N VAL A 123 -14.45 -1.25 0.98
CA VAL A 123 -14.87 -1.51 -0.41
C VAL A 123 -16.10 -2.42 -0.44
N SER A 124 -16.09 -3.48 0.36
CA SER A 124 -17.20 -4.43 0.43
C SER A 124 -18.47 -3.79 0.98
N LEU A 125 -18.37 -2.96 2.04
CA LEU A 125 -19.48 -2.25 2.64
C LEU A 125 -20.04 -1.17 1.72
N CYS A 126 -19.17 -0.39 1.05
CA CYS A 126 -19.63 0.62 0.11
C CYS A 126 -20.41 0.00 -1.05
N TYR A 127 -19.94 -1.12 -1.58
CA TYR A 127 -20.66 -1.84 -2.61
C TYR A 127 -21.98 -2.44 -2.07
N PHE A 128 -21.98 -2.99 -0.86
CA PHE A 128 -23.16 -3.56 -0.21
C PHE A 128 -24.27 -2.52 0.06
N PHE A 129 -23.93 -1.35 0.61
CA PHE A 129 -24.91 -0.33 0.97
C PHE A 129 -25.44 0.44 -0.23
N PHE A 130 -24.59 0.82 -1.18
CA PHE A 130 -25.00 1.70 -2.27
C PHE A 130 -25.35 0.96 -3.57
N GLY A 131 -24.90 -0.28 -3.74
CA GLY A 131 -25.18 -1.14 -4.91
C GLY A 131 -24.76 -0.54 -6.25
N SER A 132 -23.94 0.51 -6.26
CA SER A 132 -23.63 1.31 -7.44
C SER A 132 -22.14 1.63 -7.54
N LEU A 133 -21.69 1.86 -8.76
CA LEU A 133 -20.28 2.05 -9.09
C LEU A 133 -19.77 3.46 -8.75
N ARG A 134 -20.64 4.47 -8.87
CA ARG A 134 -20.27 5.88 -8.64
C ARG A 134 -19.83 6.15 -7.20
N PRO A 135 -20.52 5.64 -6.16
CA PRO A 135 -20.05 5.76 -4.78
C PRO A 135 -18.71 5.09 -4.54
N LEU A 136 -18.39 4.02 -5.27
CA LEU A 136 -17.09 3.36 -5.20
C LEU A 136 -15.98 4.28 -5.74
N ILE A 137 -16.21 4.98 -6.86
CA ILE A 137 -15.26 5.96 -7.40
C ILE A 137 -15.04 7.09 -6.39
N ALA A 138 -16.11 7.59 -5.79
CA ALA A 138 -16.04 8.63 -4.76
C ALA A 138 -15.30 8.14 -3.49
N LEU A 139 -15.47 6.88 -3.10
CA LEU A 139 -14.73 6.25 -2.02
C LEU A 139 -13.23 6.21 -2.29
N GLY A 140 -12.83 5.93 -3.53
CA GLY A 140 -11.43 6.01 -3.95
C GLY A 140 -10.83 7.38 -3.66
N ALA A 141 -11.49 8.44 -4.14
CA ALA A 141 -11.08 9.82 -3.89
C ALA A 141 -11.03 10.17 -2.39
N GLY A 142 -11.98 9.70 -1.59
CA GLY A 142 -11.99 9.88 -0.14
C GLY A 142 -10.82 9.18 0.55
N SER A 143 -10.48 7.97 0.11
CA SER A 143 -9.40 7.17 0.71
C SER A 143 -8.01 7.78 0.52
N SER A 144 -7.79 8.50 -0.60
CA SER A 144 -6.53 9.16 -0.95
C SER A 144 -6.24 10.46 -0.20
N LEU A 145 -7.26 11.12 0.36
CA LEU A 145 -7.08 12.42 1.00
C LEU A 145 -6.10 12.37 2.18
N PHE A 146 -6.18 11.34 3.01
CA PHE A 146 -5.33 11.26 4.20
C PHE A 146 -3.84 11.05 3.83
N SER A 147 -3.54 10.16 2.87
CA SER A 147 -2.17 9.96 2.37
C SER A 147 -1.57 11.27 1.83
N LEU A 148 -2.33 12.00 1.02
CA LEU A 148 -1.88 13.25 0.41
C LEU A 148 -1.48 14.29 1.46
N PHE A 149 -2.30 14.48 2.50
CA PHE A 149 -1.98 15.44 3.57
C PHE A 149 -0.80 14.99 4.43
N LEU A 150 -0.66 13.69 4.70
CA LEU A 150 0.52 13.17 5.38
C LEU A 150 1.81 13.43 4.59
N HIS A 151 1.77 13.30 3.26
CA HIS A 151 2.90 13.60 2.37
C HIS A 151 3.26 15.08 2.34
N LEU A 152 2.26 15.95 2.28
CA LEU A 152 2.44 17.40 2.26
C LEU A 152 2.91 17.95 3.61
N GLY A 153 2.51 17.31 4.72
CA GLY A 153 2.80 17.82 6.05
C GLY A 153 4.19 17.46 6.60
N ARG A 154 4.88 16.44 6.08
CA ARG A 154 6.08 15.86 6.73
C ARG A 154 7.33 16.76 6.79
N ASP A 155 7.27 17.99 6.29
CA ASP A 155 8.42 18.90 6.14
C ASP A 155 8.76 19.72 7.41
N ALA A 156 8.44 19.20 8.60
CA ALA A 156 8.90 19.77 9.87
C ALA A 156 10.41 19.49 10.12
N PRO A 157 11.17 20.41 10.77
CA PRO A 157 12.62 20.54 10.62
C PRO A 157 13.52 19.54 11.41
N ALA A 158 13.04 18.33 11.77
CA ALA A 158 13.88 17.34 12.45
C ALA A 158 13.96 16.01 11.68
N ALA A 159 15.18 15.56 11.33
CA ALA A 159 15.42 14.25 10.71
C ALA A 159 14.80 13.10 11.55
N ARG A 160 14.84 13.24 12.88
CA ARG A 160 14.26 12.29 13.84
C ARG A 160 12.74 12.18 13.75
N PHE A 161 12.05 13.29 13.51
CA PHE A 161 10.59 13.33 13.32
C PHE A 161 10.17 12.61 12.03
N ARG A 162 10.94 12.78 10.95
CA ARG A 162 10.67 12.11 9.67
C ARG A 162 10.76 10.59 9.80
N GLU A 163 11.72 10.08 10.58
CA GLU A 163 11.86 8.64 10.81
C GLU A 163 10.69 8.02 11.59
N GLU A 164 10.09 8.76 12.54
CA GLU A 164 8.96 8.26 13.33
C GLU A 164 7.65 8.19 12.53
N ILE A 165 7.45 9.09 11.56
CA ILE A 165 6.19 9.20 10.81
C ILE A 165 6.25 8.44 9.49
N MET A 166 7.43 8.26 8.88
CA MET A 166 7.59 7.52 7.62
C MET A 166 6.85 6.16 7.57
N PRO A 167 6.94 5.26 8.58
CA PRO A 167 6.20 4.00 8.55
C PRO A 167 4.68 4.20 8.53
N LEU A 168 4.15 5.23 9.18
CA LEU A 168 2.73 5.57 9.12
C LEU A 168 2.34 6.01 7.70
N ILE A 169 3.11 6.92 7.10
CA ILE A 169 2.86 7.42 5.74
C ILE A 169 2.78 6.26 4.75
N LEU A 170 3.82 5.42 4.71
CA LEU A 170 3.87 4.27 3.80
C LEU A 170 2.73 3.28 4.02
N SER A 171 2.29 3.10 5.25
CA SER A 171 1.19 2.18 5.55
C SER A 171 -0.16 2.73 5.11
N VAL A 172 -0.35 4.06 5.15
CA VAL A 172 -1.53 4.73 4.61
C VAL A 172 -1.53 4.68 3.09
N ASP A 173 -0.37 4.82 2.43
CA ASP A 173 -0.27 4.68 0.96
C ASP A 173 -0.63 3.29 0.47
N ILE A 174 -0.14 2.27 1.17
CA ILE A 174 -0.45 0.88 0.85
C ILE A 174 -1.95 0.61 1.08
N PHE A 175 -2.53 1.18 2.14
CA PHE A 175 -3.97 1.12 2.37
C PHE A 175 -4.77 1.76 1.22
N GLU A 176 -4.40 2.98 0.82
CA GLU A 176 -5.03 3.69 -0.30
C GLU A 176 -4.92 2.85 -1.58
N THR A 177 -3.72 2.37 -1.90
CA THR A 177 -3.45 1.54 -3.08
C THR A 177 -4.29 0.27 -3.08
N TYR A 178 -4.42 -0.38 -1.93
CA TYR A 178 -5.23 -1.57 -1.76
C TYR A 178 -6.72 -1.26 -1.99
N VAL A 179 -7.25 -0.18 -1.42
CA VAL A 179 -8.64 0.26 -1.60
C VAL A 179 -8.91 0.65 -3.05
N LEU A 180 -8.06 1.49 -3.65
CA LEU A 180 -8.18 1.94 -5.04
C LEU A 180 -8.13 0.77 -6.02
N THR A 181 -7.18 -0.15 -5.87
CA THR A 181 -7.07 -1.31 -6.77
C THR A 181 -8.33 -2.16 -6.71
N ASN A 182 -8.81 -2.53 -5.51
CA ASN A 182 -10.07 -3.29 -5.36
C ASN A 182 -11.24 -2.55 -6.01
N MET A 183 -11.38 -1.26 -5.74
CA MET A 183 -12.44 -0.41 -6.25
C MET A 183 -12.44 -0.32 -7.78
N VAL A 184 -11.29 -0.06 -8.38
CA VAL A 184 -11.14 0.10 -9.83
C VAL A 184 -11.33 -1.24 -10.54
N CYS A 185 -10.86 -2.35 -9.97
CA CYS A 185 -11.12 -3.69 -10.52
C CYS A 185 -12.63 -4.01 -10.57
N ILE A 186 -13.39 -3.63 -9.54
CA ILE A 186 -14.85 -3.81 -9.53
C ILE A 186 -15.50 -2.95 -10.61
N VAL A 187 -15.12 -1.67 -10.70
CA VAL A 187 -15.64 -0.77 -11.73
C VAL A 187 -15.30 -1.29 -13.12
N LEU A 188 -14.06 -1.66 -13.39
CA LEU A 188 -13.66 -2.18 -14.69
C LEU A 188 -14.37 -3.49 -15.04
N GLY A 189 -14.51 -4.41 -14.08
CA GLY A 189 -15.27 -5.65 -14.28
C GLY A 189 -16.72 -5.41 -14.69
N SER A 190 -17.39 -4.44 -14.04
CA SER A 190 -18.75 -4.02 -14.42
C SER A 190 -18.84 -3.26 -15.75
N LEU A 191 -17.74 -2.60 -16.14
CA LEU A 191 -17.62 -1.89 -17.41
C LEU A 191 -17.36 -2.83 -18.60
N LEU A 192 -16.77 -3.99 -18.35
CA LEU A 192 -16.49 -5.01 -19.36
C LEU A 192 -17.63 -6.04 -19.49
N PHE A 193 -18.26 -6.44 -18.38
CA PHE A 193 -19.31 -7.47 -18.38
C PHE A 193 -20.66 -6.91 -17.88
N LEU A 194 -21.53 -6.54 -18.82
CA LEU A 194 -22.82 -5.88 -18.54
C LEU A 194 -23.86 -6.79 -17.87
N HIS A 195 -23.88 -8.08 -18.25
CA HIS A 195 -24.94 -9.01 -17.85
C HIS A 195 -24.54 -9.95 -16.70
N SER A 196 -23.26 -9.95 -16.31
CA SER A 196 -22.75 -10.84 -15.26
C SER A 196 -22.66 -10.11 -13.93
N SER A 197 -23.46 -10.55 -12.96
CA SER A 197 -23.33 -10.08 -11.56
C SER A 197 -22.06 -10.63 -10.87
N PHE A 198 -21.43 -11.65 -11.47
CA PHE A 198 -20.28 -12.36 -10.90
C PHE A 198 -18.95 -11.68 -11.26
N ALA A 199 -18.83 -11.18 -12.49
CA ALA A 199 -17.58 -10.61 -13.01
C ALA A 199 -17.03 -9.40 -12.21
N PRO A 200 -17.85 -8.42 -11.80
CA PRO A 200 -17.34 -7.26 -11.06
C PRO A 200 -16.79 -7.62 -9.67
N LEU A 201 -17.34 -8.66 -9.06
CA LEU A 201 -17.01 -9.04 -7.68
C LEU A 201 -15.88 -10.07 -7.59
N PHE A 202 -15.52 -10.69 -8.71
CA PHE A 202 -14.48 -11.71 -8.75
C PHE A 202 -13.10 -11.23 -8.26
N PRO A 203 -12.62 -10.01 -8.61
CA PRO A 203 -11.36 -9.50 -8.08
C PRO A 203 -11.29 -9.44 -6.54
N LEU A 204 -12.41 -9.17 -5.84
CA LEU A 204 -12.46 -9.16 -4.38
C LEU A 204 -12.10 -10.52 -3.76
N LEU A 205 -12.30 -11.63 -4.48
CA LEU A 205 -11.94 -12.95 -3.97
C LEU A 205 -10.43 -13.12 -3.85
N PHE A 206 -9.62 -12.45 -4.69
CA PHE A 206 -8.16 -12.53 -4.62
C PHE A 206 -7.65 -11.88 -3.33
N THR A 207 -8.12 -10.67 -3.04
CA THR A 207 -7.74 -9.96 -1.82
C THR A 207 -8.29 -10.64 -0.58
N THR A 208 -9.49 -11.21 -0.66
CA THR A 208 -10.04 -12.03 0.43
C THR A 208 -9.21 -13.28 0.68
N CYS A 209 -8.88 -14.02 -0.38
CA CYS A 209 -8.06 -15.22 -0.29
C CYS A 209 -6.69 -14.91 0.28
N ALA A 210 -6.02 -13.89 -0.23
CA ALA A 210 -4.69 -13.49 0.23
C ALA A 210 -4.69 -13.03 1.68
N LEU A 211 -5.73 -12.32 2.13
CA LEU A 211 -5.90 -11.93 3.53
C LEU A 211 -6.00 -13.16 4.43
N LEU A 212 -6.85 -14.14 4.07
CA LEU A 212 -6.99 -15.40 4.82
C LEU A 212 -5.70 -16.24 4.80
N SER A 213 -5.06 -16.38 3.65
CA SER A 213 -3.77 -17.06 3.48
C SER A 213 -2.67 -16.39 4.32
N SER A 214 -2.67 -15.06 4.39
CA SER A 214 -1.75 -14.29 5.23
C SER A 214 -1.96 -14.58 6.72
N MET A 215 -3.21 -14.66 7.17
CA MET A 215 -3.54 -15.00 8.56
C MET A 215 -3.08 -16.41 8.92
N ILE A 216 -3.35 -17.38 8.05
CA ILE A 216 -2.89 -18.77 8.22
C ILE A 216 -1.36 -18.81 8.27
N SER A 217 -0.70 -18.11 7.34
CA SER A 217 0.76 -18.05 7.29
C SER A 217 1.37 -17.52 8.60
N VAL A 218 0.78 -16.46 9.16
CA VAL A 218 1.23 -15.88 10.43
C VAL A 218 1.10 -16.86 11.60
N ALA A 219 0.12 -17.76 11.60
CA ALA A 219 0.06 -18.83 12.60
C ALA A 219 1.30 -19.74 12.54
N PHE A 220 1.81 -20.06 11.34
CA PHE A 220 3.05 -20.82 11.17
C PHE A 220 4.30 -20.03 11.57
N VAL A 221 4.30 -18.72 11.39
CA VAL A 221 5.38 -17.83 11.87
C VAL A 221 5.63 -18.01 13.37
N TYR A 222 4.58 -18.22 14.17
CA TYR A 222 4.70 -18.44 15.61
C TYR A 222 5.20 -19.85 16.01
N LEU A 223 5.15 -20.85 15.11
CA LEU A 223 5.68 -22.19 15.36
C LEU A 223 7.22 -22.23 15.34
N TRP A 224 7.86 -21.36 14.54
CA TRP A 224 9.33 -21.29 14.41
C TRP A 224 10.01 -20.45 15.50
N LYS A 225 9.71 -20.70 16.79
CA LYS A 225 10.28 -19.95 17.93
C LYS A 225 11.82 -19.93 18.00
N ARG A 226 12.50 -20.91 17.39
CA ARG A 226 13.98 -21.03 17.43
C ARG A 226 14.73 -20.15 16.40
N ARG A 227 14.04 -19.43 15.51
CA ARG A 227 14.68 -18.60 14.45
C ARG A 227 14.48 -17.10 14.72
N THR A 228 15.29 -16.26 14.07
CA THR A 228 15.21 -14.80 14.23
C THR A 228 13.83 -14.28 13.80
N PRO A 229 13.30 -13.22 14.44
CA PRO A 229 11.99 -12.64 14.08
C PRO A 229 11.91 -12.17 12.61
N VAL A 230 13.02 -11.68 12.05
CA VAL A 230 13.12 -11.30 10.63
C VAL A 230 12.92 -12.51 9.71
N PHE A 231 13.63 -13.61 9.97
CA PHE A 231 13.48 -14.84 9.18
C PHE A 231 12.06 -15.37 9.25
N ARG A 232 11.47 -15.34 10.44
CA ARG A 232 10.09 -15.71 10.72
C ARG A 232 9.10 -14.93 9.84
N LEU A 233 9.22 -13.61 9.75
CA LEU A 233 8.36 -12.81 8.87
C LEU A 233 8.59 -13.15 7.40
N ILE A 234 9.83 -13.22 6.94
CA ILE A 234 10.16 -13.54 5.53
C ILE A 234 9.58 -14.90 5.14
N ALA A 235 9.76 -15.93 5.98
CA ALA A 235 9.15 -17.25 5.76
C ALA A 235 7.62 -17.15 5.69
N GLY A 236 7.00 -16.34 6.56
CA GLY A 236 5.56 -16.05 6.52
C GLY A 236 5.13 -15.35 5.23
N PHE A 237 5.94 -14.45 4.67
CA PHE A 237 5.65 -13.81 3.39
C PHE A 237 5.59 -14.84 2.26
N PHE A 238 6.65 -15.65 2.10
CA PHE A 238 6.71 -16.67 1.06
C PHE A 238 5.62 -17.73 1.22
N LEU A 239 5.35 -18.15 2.46
CA LEU A 239 4.26 -19.09 2.74
C LEU A 239 2.90 -18.49 2.38
N SER A 240 2.68 -17.21 2.66
CA SER A 240 1.44 -16.51 2.25
C SER A 240 1.33 -16.40 0.73
N VAL A 241 2.42 -16.08 0.03
CA VAL A 241 2.44 -16.03 -1.45
C VAL A 241 2.05 -17.39 -2.02
N PHE A 242 2.64 -18.47 -1.49
CA PHE A 242 2.34 -19.83 -1.92
C PHE A 242 0.89 -20.24 -1.66
N LEU A 243 0.37 -20.01 -0.44
CA LEU A 243 -1.02 -20.32 -0.10
C LEU A 243 -2.00 -19.47 -0.92
N SER A 244 -1.69 -18.19 -1.15
CA SER A 244 -2.53 -17.29 -1.96
C SER A 244 -2.56 -17.75 -3.41
N GLY A 245 -1.41 -18.14 -3.99
CA GLY A 245 -1.34 -18.68 -5.34
C GLY A 245 -2.19 -19.94 -5.52
N LEU A 246 -2.14 -20.88 -4.57
CA LEU A 246 -3.02 -22.06 -4.58
C LEU A 246 -4.50 -21.66 -4.49
N GLY A 247 -4.84 -20.73 -3.60
CA GLY A 247 -6.20 -20.24 -3.48
C GLY A 247 -6.72 -19.53 -4.73
N PHE A 248 -5.87 -18.74 -5.40
CA PHE A 248 -6.21 -18.08 -6.67
C PHE A 248 -6.55 -19.11 -7.74
N LEU A 249 -5.73 -20.16 -7.89
CA LEU A 249 -5.99 -21.25 -8.84
C LEU A 249 -7.34 -21.92 -8.55
N LEU A 250 -7.65 -22.22 -7.29
CA LEU A 250 -8.93 -22.83 -6.90
C LEU A 250 -10.13 -21.93 -7.27
N PHE A 251 -10.03 -20.62 -7.02
CA PHE A 251 -11.09 -19.69 -7.39
C PHE A 251 -11.23 -19.52 -8.89
N ILE A 252 -10.12 -19.49 -9.64
CA ILE A 252 -10.12 -19.37 -11.09
C ILE A 252 -10.74 -20.60 -11.76
N ILE A 253 -10.38 -21.81 -11.33
CA ILE A 253 -10.96 -23.06 -11.87
C ILE A 253 -12.46 -23.13 -11.58
N LYS A 254 -12.90 -22.76 -10.36
CA LYS A 254 -14.34 -22.73 -10.03
C LYS A 254 -15.10 -21.64 -10.77
N ALA A 255 -14.46 -20.51 -11.05
CA ALA A 255 -15.04 -19.37 -11.74
C ALA A 255 -15.01 -19.48 -13.27
N GLY A 256 -14.15 -20.34 -13.81
CA GLY A 256 -13.80 -20.36 -15.22
C GLY A 256 -14.93 -20.80 -16.16
N ARG A 257 -16.00 -21.37 -15.63
CA ARG A 257 -17.25 -21.62 -16.39
C ARG A 257 -18.14 -20.40 -16.58
N ALA A 258 -17.89 -19.30 -15.85
CA ALA A 258 -18.71 -18.08 -15.88
C ALA A 258 -18.13 -16.97 -16.78
N PHE A 259 -16.87 -17.09 -17.19
CA PHE A 259 -16.19 -16.12 -18.04
C PHE A 259 -15.96 -16.70 -19.43
N ALA A 260 -16.22 -15.92 -20.48
CA ALA A 260 -15.87 -16.28 -21.86
C ALA A 260 -14.34 -16.25 -22.12
N ILE A 261 -13.52 -16.33 -21.07
CA ILE A 261 -12.06 -16.28 -21.10
C ILE A 261 -11.55 -17.60 -20.52
N SER A 262 -10.57 -18.22 -21.19
CA SER A 262 -9.96 -19.47 -20.71
C SER A 262 -9.39 -19.32 -19.29
N GLU A 263 -9.74 -20.26 -18.41
CA GLU A 263 -9.34 -20.27 -16.99
C GLU A 263 -7.81 -20.22 -16.84
N TRP A 264 -7.09 -20.91 -17.72
CA TRP A 264 -5.62 -20.98 -17.72
C TRP A 264 -4.97 -19.62 -18.00
N ARG A 265 -5.60 -18.81 -18.87
CA ARG A 265 -5.11 -17.47 -19.20
C ARG A 265 -5.18 -16.53 -17.99
N LEU A 266 -6.29 -16.61 -17.24
CA LEU A 266 -6.45 -15.87 -16.00
C LEU A 266 -5.49 -16.36 -14.92
N ALA A 267 -5.33 -17.68 -14.77
CA ALA A 267 -4.39 -18.29 -13.84
C ALA A 267 -2.96 -17.80 -14.06
N ILE A 268 -2.47 -17.89 -15.29
CA ILE A 268 -1.11 -17.44 -15.65
C ILE A 268 -0.94 -15.95 -15.36
N SER A 269 -1.91 -15.10 -15.72
CA SER A 269 -1.83 -13.65 -15.43
C SER A 269 -1.74 -13.33 -13.93
N SER A 270 -2.48 -14.07 -13.10
CA SER A 270 -2.44 -13.89 -11.64
C SER A 270 -1.11 -14.36 -11.03
N LEU A 271 -0.54 -15.46 -11.54
CA LEU A 271 0.73 -16.00 -11.08
C LEU A 271 1.91 -15.10 -11.46
N ILE A 272 1.93 -14.57 -12.68
CA ILE A 272 2.97 -13.61 -13.12
C ILE A 272 3.03 -12.42 -12.16
N ALA A 273 1.86 -11.88 -11.77
CA ALA A 273 1.78 -10.78 -10.81
C ALA A 273 2.26 -11.15 -9.39
N LEU A 274 1.93 -12.36 -8.91
CA LEU A 274 2.48 -12.85 -7.63
C LEU A 274 4.01 -12.97 -7.69
N PHE A 275 4.55 -13.51 -8.79
CA PHE A 275 6.00 -13.60 -8.98
C PHE A 275 6.66 -12.22 -9.03
N GLY A 276 6.07 -11.24 -9.70
CA GLY A 276 6.58 -9.86 -9.67
C GLY A 276 6.57 -9.25 -8.28
N THR A 277 5.54 -9.56 -7.47
CA THR A 277 5.51 -9.13 -6.05
C THR A 277 6.65 -9.74 -5.23
N ILE A 278 7.02 -11.00 -5.50
CA ILE A 278 8.22 -11.62 -4.92
C ILE A 278 9.48 -10.91 -5.42
N PHE A 279 9.54 -10.60 -6.72
CA PHE A 279 10.69 -10.00 -7.36
C PHE A 279 11.01 -8.61 -6.78
N ILE A 280 10.03 -7.70 -6.70
CA ILE A 280 10.23 -6.38 -6.07
C ILE A 280 10.63 -6.50 -4.59
N PHE A 281 10.06 -7.47 -3.88
CA PHE A 281 10.40 -7.72 -2.48
C PHE A 281 11.84 -8.23 -2.32
N LEU A 282 12.28 -9.18 -3.15
CA LEU A 282 13.65 -9.70 -3.14
C LEU A 282 14.68 -8.63 -3.53
N ILE A 283 14.40 -7.90 -4.61
CA ILE A 283 15.26 -6.81 -5.07
C ILE A 283 15.43 -5.78 -3.97
N SER A 284 14.36 -5.47 -3.23
CA SER A 284 14.43 -4.46 -2.17
C SER A 284 15.48 -4.75 -1.10
N PHE A 285 15.72 -6.01 -0.75
CA PHE A 285 16.79 -6.36 0.19
C PHE A 285 18.16 -5.88 -0.29
N ARG A 286 18.40 -5.89 -1.61
CA ARG A 286 19.69 -5.53 -2.20
C ARG A 286 19.96 -4.01 -2.22
N PHE A 287 18.91 -3.20 -2.15
CA PHE A 287 19.00 -1.73 -2.19
C PHE A 287 18.96 -1.07 -0.80
N ASN A 288 18.75 -1.84 0.28
CA ASN A 288 18.84 -1.28 1.63
C ASN A 288 20.29 -0.99 2.03
N LEU A 289 20.51 0.25 2.50
CA LEU A 289 21.77 0.99 2.44
C LEU A 289 22.97 0.46 3.25
N LYS A 290 22.81 -0.46 4.22
CA LYS A 290 23.92 -0.80 5.15
C LYS A 290 24.49 -2.21 5.05
N ASP A 291 24.04 -3.03 4.09
CA ASP A 291 24.69 -4.31 3.75
C ASP A 291 25.97 -4.15 2.90
N ARG A 292 26.49 -2.91 2.80
CA ARG A 292 27.54 -2.50 1.84
C ARG A 292 28.83 -1.96 2.44
N GLU A 293 29.03 -1.97 3.77
CA GLU A 293 30.41 -1.84 4.27
C GLU A 293 31.28 -3.03 3.79
N GLU A 294 30.68 -4.18 3.41
CA GLU A 294 31.45 -5.39 3.05
C GLU A 294 31.29 -5.92 1.61
N LYS A 295 30.22 -5.58 0.85
CA LYS A 295 29.95 -6.24 -0.45
C LYS A 295 30.07 -5.28 -1.63
N GLY A 296 31.31 -5.20 -2.12
CA GLY A 296 31.73 -4.47 -3.29
C GLY A 296 30.88 -4.77 -4.53
N PHE A 297 30.38 -3.69 -5.14
CA PHE A 297 30.13 -3.67 -6.58
C PHE A 297 30.51 -2.31 -7.19
N PHE A 298 30.71 -1.28 -6.37
CA PHE A 298 31.37 -0.03 -6.74
C PHE A 298 32.31 0.38 -5.60
N PHE A 299 33.57 0.72 -5.93
CA PHE A 299 34.50 1.36 -5.01
C PHE A 299 33.80 2.55 -4.34
N LEU A 300 33.65 2.54 -3.02
CA LEU A 300 33.12 3.69 -2.28
C LEU A 300 34.30 4.63 -1.97
N PRO A 301 34.35 5.85 -2.53
CA PRO A 301 35.37 6.83 -2.17
C PRO A 301 35.15 7.31 -0.74
N LYS A 302 36.23 7.59 0.00
CA LYS A 302 36.22 7.95 1.42
C LYS A 302 35.57 9.31 1.76
N SER A 303 34.96 10.02 0.80
CA SER A 303 34.42 11.37 0.99
C SER A 303 32.88 11.40 1.02
N GLY A 304 32.30 12.15 1.97
CA GLY A 304 30.84 12.25 2.19
C GLY A 304 30.01 12.63 0.95
N PHE A 305 30.55 13.46 0.05
CA PHE A 305 29.89 13.83 -1.22
C PHE A 305 29.76 12.64 -2.18
N SER A 306 30.75 11.77 -2.25
CA SER A 306 30.71 10.57 -3.11
C SER A 306 29.68 9.55 -2.64
N PHE A 307 29.43 9.47 -1.32
CA PHE A 307 28.37 8.63 -0.75
C PHE A 307 26.97 9.10 -1.17
N THR A 308 26.70 10.40 -1.19
CA THR A 308 25.39 10.94 -1.59
C THR A 308 25.07 10.68 -3.06
N LEU A 309 26.06 10.80 -3.95
CA LEU A 309 25.92 10.47 -5.37
C LEU A 309 25.73 8.97 -5.59
N ALA A 310 26.43 8.13 -4.82
CA ALA A 310 26.24 6.68 -4.87
C ALA A 310 24.83 6.27 -4.39
N ASP A 311 24.28 6.91 -3.35
CA ASP A 311 22.90 6.69 -2.92
C ASP A 311 21.89 7.09 -4.01
N LEU A 312 22.06 8.26 -4.61
CA LEU A 312 21.21 8.70 -5.72
C LEU A 312 21.23 7.70 -6.89
N SER A 313 22.42 7.24 -7.27
CA SER A 313 22.60 6.23 -8.34
C SER A 313 21.90 4.91 -7.98
N ASN A 314 22.05 4.43 -6.74
CA ASN A 314 21.37 3.20 -6.30
C ASN A 314 19.84 3.35 -6.33
N ARG A 315 19.29 4.51 -5.95
CA ARG A 315 17.85 4.77 -6.03
C ARG A 315 17.34 4.84 -7.46
N ALA A 316 18.12 5.44 -8.37
CA ALA A 316 17.80 5.43 -9.80
C ALA A 316 17.77 3.99 -10.35
N LEU A 317 18.75 3.17 -9.96
CA LEU A 317 18.83 1.77 -10.37
C LEU A 317 17.67 0.93 -9.81
N PHE A 318 17.24 1.19 -8.56
CA PHE A 318 16.01 0.60 -8.02
C PHE A 318 14.76 1.00 -8.82
N ALA A 319 14.64 2.27 -9.21
CA ALA A 319 13.52 2.75 -10.03
C ALA A 319 13.47 2.03 -11.39
N ILE A 320 14.63 1.75 -12.01
CA ILE A 320 14.70 0.96 -13.25
C ILE A 320 14.11 -0.44 -13.03
N PHE A 321 14.54 -1.14 -11.96
CA PHE A 321 14.01 -2.46 -11.64
C PHE A 321 12.51 -2.45 -11.35
N LEU A 322 12.01 -1.41 -10.67
CA LEU A 322 10.59 -1.23 -10.40
C LEU A 322 9.79 -1.08 -11.69
N ILE A 323 10.26 -0.25 -12.63
CA ILE A 323 9.60 -0.07 -13.93
C ILE A 323 9.62 -1.39 -14.73
N LEU A 324 10.75 -2.10 -14.71
CA LEU A 324 10.88 -3.39 -15.39
C LEU A 324 9.90 -4.42 -14.83
N ASP A 325 9.75 -4.50 -13.51
CA ASP A 325 8.80 -5.39 -12.84
C ASP A 325 7.35 -5.06 -13.25
N GLY A 326 6.99 -3.77 -13.26
CA GLY A 326 5.69 -3.32 -13.73
C GLY A 326 5.41 -3.72 -15.19
N LEU A 327 6.39 -3.56 -16.08
CA LEU A 327 6.27 -3.98 -17.48
C LEU A 327 6.14 -5.50 -17.63
N LEU A 328 6.89 -6.26 -16.83
CA LEU A 328 6.85 -7.72 -16.80
C LEU A 328 5.48 -8.25 -16.32
N ILE A 329 4.76 -7.48 -15.51
CA ILE A 329 3.39 -7.81 -15.09
C ILE A 329 2.37 -7.35 -16.14
N ILE A 330 2.45 -6.09 -16.59
CA ILE A 330 1.42 -5.45 -17.42
C ILE A 330 1.36 -6.06 -18.82
N LEU A 331 2.51 -6.19 -19.50
CA LEU A 331 2.52 -6.62 -20.90
C LEU A 331 2.00 -8.05 -21.07
N PRO A 332 2.52 -9.06 -20.36
CA PRO A 332 2.02 -10.42 -20.50
C PRO A 332 0.56 -10.55 -20.07
N ALA A 333 0.15 -9.90 -18.98
CA ALA A 333 -1.24 -9.96 -18.52
C ALA A 333 -2.23 -9.42 -19.56
N TYR A 334 -1.88 -8.30 -20.21
CA TYR A 334 -2.69 -7.70 -21.27
C TYR A 334 -2.75 -8.58 -22.53
N PHE A 335 -1.62 -9.12 -23.00
CA PHE A 335 -1.61 -9.97 -24.20
C PHE A 335 -2.31 -11.32 -24.00
N ILE A 336 -2.20 -11.92 -22.81
CA ILE A 336 -2.77 -13.24 -22.52
C ILE A 336 -4.29 -13.15 -22.31
N SER A 337 -4.74 -12.16 -21.54
CA SER A 337 -6.09 -12.12 -20.96
C SER A 337 -6.82 -10.77 -21.16
N GLY A 338 -6.24 -9.85 -21.94
CA GLY A 338 -6.81 -8.54 -22.22
C GLY A 338 -6.91 -7.64 -20.98
N VAL A 339 -7.78 -6.63 -21.07
CA VAL A 339 -8.00 -5.62 -20.01
C VAL A 339 -8.47 -6.25 -18.68
N TYR A 340 -9.31 -7.28 -18.75
CA TYR A 340 -9.77 -7.97 -17.54
C TYR A 340 -8.66 -8.80 -16.89
N GLY A 341 -7.81 -9.45 -17.70
CA GLY A 341 -6.59 -10.10 -17.23
C GLY A 341 -5.63 -9.16 -16.53
N LEU A 342 -5.43 -7.97 -17.09
CA LEU A 342 -4.64 -6.91 -16.47
C LEU A 342 -5.20 -6.51 -15.09
N SER A 343 -6.53 -6.40 -14.97
CA SER A 343 -7.19 -6.18 -13.67
C SER A 343 -6.92 -7.30 -12.66
N ILE A 344 -6.94 -8.56 -13.11
CA ILE A 344 -6.64 -9.72 -12.26
C ILE A 344 -5.15 -9.75 -11.87
N ALA A 345 -4.25 -9.38 -12.77
CA ALA A 345 -2.83 -9.26 -12.46
C ALA A 345 -2.58 -8.15 -11.43
N ALA A 346 -3.15 -6.96 -11.63
CA ALA A 346 -3.01 -5.84 -10.68
C ALA A 346 -3.55 -6.18 -9.28
N ILE A 347 -4.73 -6.79 -9.18
CA ILE A 347 -5.29 -7.17 -7.87
C ILE A 347 -4.46 -8.27 -7.19
N SER A 348 -3.91 -9.19 -7.98
CA SER A 348 -3.00 -10.23 -7.51
C SER A 348 -1.71 -9.64 -6.95
N ALA A 349 -1.10 -8.66 -7.63
CA ALA A 349 0.09 -7.98 -7.16
C ALA A 349 -0.15 -7.24 -5.83
N VAL A 350 -1.29 -6.54 -5.71
CA VAL A 350 -1.62 -5.74 -4.53
C VAL A 350 -2.19 -6.60 -3.37
N SER A 351 -2.51 -7.87 -3.61
CA SER A 351 -3.19 -8.75 -2.65
C SER A 351 -2.45 -8.98 -1.32
N LEU A 352 -1.11 -8.87 -1.33
CA LEU A 352 -0.24 -9.08 -0.16
C LEU A 352 0.02 -7.80 0.65
N SER A 353 -0.68 -6.71 0.34
CA SER A 353 -0.61 -5.42 1.07
C SER A 353 -0.66 -5.56 2.60
N PRO A 354 -1.52 -6.41 3.22
CA PRO A 354 -1.60 -6.52 4.68
C PRO A 354 -0.27 -6.98 5.29
N LEU A 355 0.40 -7.96 4.67
CA LEU A 355 1.71 -8.41 5.14
C LEU A 355 2.78 -7.35 4.91
N ILE A 356 2.78 -6.68 3.76
CA ILE A 356 3.78 -5.64 3.45
C ILE A 356 3.69 -4.48 4.44
N VAL A 357 2.48 -4.08 4.84
CA VAL A 357 2.28 -3.13 5.95
C VAL A 357 2.84 -3.71 7.26
N ALA A 358 2.54 -4.96 7.61
CA ALA A 358 3.10 -5.58 8.81
C ALA A 358 4.64 -5.58 8.83
N PHE A 359 5.29 -5.86 7.69
CA PHE A 359 6.73 -5.76 7.52
C PHE A 359 7.23 -4.34 7.72
N ASN A 360 6.59 -3.37 7.07
CA ASN A 360 6.93 -1.96 7.20
C ASN A 360 6.90 -1.54 8.68
N LEU A 361 5.83 -1.86 9.39
CA LEU A 361 5.71 -1.54 10.83
C LEU A 361 6.80 -2.24 11.66
N TYR A 362 7.09 -3.51 11.37
CA TYR A 362 8.10 -4.27 12.09
C TYR A 362 9.50 -3.64 11.99
N LEU A 363 9.89 -3.14 10.82
CA LEU A 363 11.21 -2.54 10.58
C LEU A 363 11.48 -1.28 11.43
N PHE A 364 10.42 -0.56 11.81
CA PHE A 364 10.52 0.68 12.58
C PHE A 364 10.23 0.52 14.08
N THR A 365 9.81 -0.65 14.53
CA THR A 365 9.48 -0.88 15.95
C THR A 365 10.67 -1.46 16.74
N ALA A 366 10.53 -1.53 18.07
CA ALA A 366 11.58 -2.04 18.97
C ALA A 366 12.01 -3.47 18.60
N ALA A 367 11.10 -4.33 18.13
CA ALA A 367 11.41 -5.67 17.66
C ALA A 367 12.36 -5.69 16.44
N GLY A 368 12.19 -4.75 15.52
CA GLY A 368 13.13 -4.51 14.42
C GLY A 368 14.44 -3.90 14.93
N ALA A 369 14.39 -3.12 16.02
CA ALA A 369 15.56 -2.52 16.67
C ALA A 369 16.42 -3.52 17.46
N PHE A 370 15.83 -4.50 18.13
CA PHE A 370 16.56 -5.54 18.87
C PHE A 370 17.20 -6.58 17.93
N GLY A 371 16.65 -6.77 16.73
CA GLY A 371 17.37 -7.45 15.64
C GLY A 371 18.62 -6.69 15.15
N ARG A 372 18.92 -5.49 15.69
CA ARG A 372 20.13 -4.69 15.39
C ARG A 372 21.30 -4.98 16.33
N ILE A 373 21.10 -5.75 17.41
CA ILE A 373 22.14 -6.04 18.39
C ILE A 373 22.47 -7.53 18.30
N ASP A 374 23.48 -7.86 17.51
CA ASP A 374 24.18 -9.14 17.61
C ASP A 374 25.59 -8.84 18.14
N ASP A 375 26.02 -9.57 19.17
CA ASP A 375 27.36 -9.49 19.76
C ASP A 375 28.47 -9.94 18.79
N LYS A 376 28.11 -10.39 17.58
CA LYS A 376 29.02 -10.91 16.55
C LYS A 376 28.88 -10.27 15.15
N GLY A 377 28.26 -9.10 15.03
CA GLY A 377 28.41 -8.27 13.82
C GLY A 377 27.68 -8.76 12.55
N GLY A 378 26.62 -9.57 12.65
CA GLY A 378 25.78 -9.95 11.52
C GLY A 378 24.45 -9.18 11.43
N ILE A 379 24.23 -8.49 10.30
CA ILE A 379 23.02 -7.74 9.84
C ILE A 379 22.27 -6.92 10.90
N ARG A 380 22.60 -5.62 10.93
CA ARG A 380 21.85 -4.50 11.49
C ARG A 380 20.82 -3.96 10.50
N PHE A 381 19.53 -4.24 10.70
CA PHE A 381 18.44 -3.56 9.97
C PHE A 381 18.30 -2.09 10.44
N SER A 382 18.85 -1.13 9.71
CA SER A 382 18.71 0.32 10.00
C SER A 382 17.33 0.86 9.55
N PRO A 383 16.78 1.97 10.11
CA PRO A 383 15.40 2.44 9.93
C PRO A 383 15.13 3.13 8.58
N GLY A 384 15.86 2.76 7.53
CA GLY A 384 15.40 3.00 6.17
C GLY A 384 14.39 1.91 5.85
N GLY A 385 13.11 2.17 6.09
CA GLY A 385 12.02 1.30 5.64
C GLY A 385 12.31 0.76 4.25
N MET A 386 12.15 -0.55 4.08
CA MET A 386 12.55 -1.23 2.85
C MET A 386 12.18 -0.40 1.63
N VAL A 387 13.17 -0.08 0.80
CA VAL A 387 12.97 0.54 -0.52
C VAL A 387 11.89 -0.20 -1.33
N GLY A 388 11.67 -1.48 -1.04
CA GLY A 388 10.61 -2.33 -1.60
C GLY A 388 9.20 -2.03 -1.13
N VAL A 389 8.99 -1.57 0.10
CA VAL A 389 7.67 -1.12 0.59
C VAL A 389 7.25 0.13 -0.17
N GLN A 390 8.18 1.08 -0.32
CA GLN A 390 8.00 2.25 -1.19
C GLN A 390 7.75 1.83 -2.63
N GLY A 391 8.56 0.90 -3.14
CA GLY A 391 8.41 0.39 -4.50
C GLY A 391 7.07 -0.28 -4.74
N PHE A 392 6.57 -1.04 -3.76
CA PHE A 392 5.26 -1.68 -3.82
C PHE A 392 4.12 -0.65 -3.86
N ALA A 393 4.18 0.40 -3.02
CA ALA A 393 3.19 1.47 -3.04
C ALA A 393 3.18 2.22 -4.39
N ILE A 394 4.37 2.56 -4.92
CA ILE A 394 4.51 3.22 -6.23
C ILE A 394 3.99 2.33 -7.36
N LEU A 395 4.37 1.06 -7.36
CA LEU A 395 3.95 0.10 -8.39
C LEU A 395 2.43 -0.12 -8.37
N GLY A 396 1.85 -0.29 -7.18
CA GLY A 396 0.40 -0.46 -7.04
C GLY A 396 -0.40 0.80 -7.39
N ALA A 397 0.12 2.00 -7.09
CA ALA A 397 -0.45 3.26 -7.58
C ALA A 397 -0.40 3.34 -9.11
N GLY A 398 0.71 2.89 -9.72
CA GLY A 398 0.84 2.75 -11.17
C GLY A 398 -0.20 1.81 -11.78
N PHE A 399 -0.43 0.64 -11.18
CA PHE A 399 -1.49 -0.28 -11.61
C PHE A 399 -2.88 0.35 -11.48
N SER A 400 -3.19 0.99 -10.35
CA SER A 400 -4.47 1.67 -10.14
C SER A 400 -4.72 2.77 -11.17
N GLY A 401 -3.72 3.60 -11.45
CA GLY A 401 -3.78 4.66 -12.46
C GLY A 401 -4.02 4.10 -13.87
N LEU A 402 -3.32 3.03 -14.24
CA LEU A 402 -3.51 2.36 -15.53
C LEU A 402 -4.92 1.76 -15.67
N LEU A 403 -5.43 1.10 -14.63
CA LEU A 403 -6.77 0.54 -14.65
C LEU A 403 -7.86 1.63 -14.64
N LEU A 404 -7.65 2.75 -13.95
CA LEU A 404 -8.54 3.91 -13.99
C LEU A 404 -8.61 4.49 -15.40
N TYR A 405 -7.49 4.55 -16.11
CA TYR A 405 -7.46 4.96 -17.52
C TYR A 405 -8.29 4.02 -18.39
N PHE A 406 -8.17 2.70 -18.24
CA PHE A 406 -9.02 1.75 -18.97
C PHE A 406 -10.50 1.89 -18.61
N ALA A 407 -10.82 2.11 -17.33
CA ALA A 407 -12.19 2.33 -16.88
C ALA A 407 -12.77 3.63 -17.50
N TYR A 408 -11.97 4.70 -17.55
CA TYR A 408 -12.34 5.97 -18.16
C TYR A 408 -12.67 5.82 -19.65
N ILE A 409 -11.81 5.16 -20.43
CA ILE A 409 -12.08 4.93 -21.87
C ILE A 409 -13.34 4.10 -22.05
N GLN A 410 -13.48 3.02 -21.27
CA GLN A 410 -14.63 2.13 -21.37
C GLN A 410 -15.94 2.85 -21.01
N GLN A 411 -15.89 3.79 -20.07
CA GLN A 411 -17.03 4.62 -19.70
C GLN A 411 -17.40 5.64 -20.80
N LEU A 412 -16.42 6.28 -21.44
CA LEU A 412 -16.65 7.17 -22.59
C LEU A 412 -17.29 6.41 -23.76
N ALA A 413 -16.79 5.22 -24.08
CA ALA A 413 -17.33 4.38 -25.14
C ALA A 413 -18.80 4.04 -24.91
N ARG A 414 -19.20 3.80 -23.65
CA ARG A 414 -20.60 3.57 -23.26
C ARG A 414 -21.50 4.79 -23.42
N LEU A 415 -20.96 5.99 -23.26
CA LEU A 415 -21.68 7.24 -23.51
C LEU A 415 -21.81 7.56 -25.01
N GLY A 416 -21.39 6.65 -25.89
CA GLY A 416 -21.40 6.83 -27.35
C GLY A 416 -20.21 7.64 -27.86
N ALA A 417 -19.35 8.14 -26.98
CA ALA A 417 -18.17 8.90 -27.34
C ALA A 417 -17.01 7.95 -27.67
N LYS A 418 -16.82 7.67 -28.97
CA LYS A 418 -15.60 7.01 -29.46
C LYS A 418 -14.49 8.07 -29.61
N VAL A 419 -13.81 8.39 -28.52
CA VAL A 419 -12.64 9.28 -28.53
C VAL A 419 -11.38 8.41 -28.63
N PRO A 420 -10.81 8.20 -29.82
CA PRO A 420 -9.55 7.48 -29.91
C PRO A 420 -8.40 8.36 -29.40
N PHE A 421 -7.67 7.84 -28.41
CA PHE A 421 -6.47 8.46 -27.84
C PHE A 421 -5.25 8.10 -28.68
N PHE A 422 -5.21 8.61 -29.91
CA PHE A 422 -4.04 8.45 -30.76
C PHE A 422 -2.99 9.51 -30.44
N LEU A 423 -1.72 9.12 -30.46
CA LEU A 423 -0.58 10.03 -30.20
C LEU A 423 -0.31 11.02 -31.34
N ASP A 424 -0.91 10.81 -32.51
CA ASP A 424 -0.88 11.74 -33.63
C ASP A 424 -1.71 13.01 -33.38
N LYS A 425 -2.65 12.96 -32.42
CA LYS A 425 -3.51 14.10 -32.08
C LYS A 425 -2.79 15.06 -31.14
N PRO A 426 -2.65 16.35 -31.50
CA PRO A 426 -1.96 17.34 -30.66
C PRO A 426 -2.45 17.41 -29.21
N PRO A 427 -3.77 17.38 -28.88
CA PRO A 427 -4.22 17.45 -27.49
C PRO A 427 -3.75 16.29 -26.61
N VAL A 428 -3.64 15.08 -27.17
CA VAL A 428 -3.15 13.89 -26.44
C VAL A 428 -1.64 14.03 -26.21
N LEU A 429 -0.91 14.48 -27.23
CA LEU A 429 0.53 14.75 -27.13
C LEU A 429 0.84 15.86 -26.12
N THR A 430 0.06 16.95 -26.11
CA THR A 430 0.18 18.03 -25.12
C THR A 430 -0.04 17.49 -23.71
N GLY A 431 -1.07 16.67 -23.49
CA GLY A 431 -1.31 16.01 -22.21
C GLY A 431 -0.15 15.12 -21.75
N LEU A 432 0.46 14.38 -22.67
CA LEU A 432 1.61 13.50 -22.41
C LEU A 432 2.83 14.27 -21.89
N PHE A 433 3.10 15.46 -22.42
CA PHE A 433 4.20 16.32 -21.94
C PHE A 433 3.82 17.13 -20.70
N LEU A 434 2.55 17.52 -20.56
CA LEU A 434 2.07 18.31 -19.42
C LEU A 434 2.04 17.50 -18.12
N ALA A 435 1.74 16.20 -18.19
CA ALA A 435 1.66 15.35 -16.99
C ALA A 435 3.00 15.25 -16.21
N PRO A 436 4.15 14.92 -16.83
CA PRO A 436 5.44 14.98 -16.15
C PRO A 436 5.78 16.38 -15.64
N LEU A 437 5.46 17.43 -16.41
CA LEU A 437 5.71 18.81 -16.00
C LEU A 437 4.99 19.15 -14.70
N ILE A 438 3.71 18.79 -14.56
CA ILE A 438 2.93 18.98 -13.32
C ILE A 438 3.58 18.22 -12.16
N ALA A 439 4.02 16.97 -12.37
CA ALA A 439 4.70 16.19 -11.35
C ALA A 439 6.03 16.85 -10.89
N TYR A 440 6.82 17.39 -11.83
CA TYR A 440 8.02 18.15 -11.51
C TYR A 440 7.72 19.45 -10.76
N CYS A 441 6.69 20.21 -11.16
CA CYS A 441 6.25 21.39 -10.44
C CYS A 441 5.81 21.07 -9.01
N PHE A 442 5.08 19.97 -8.83
CA PHE A 442 4.67 19.50 -7.50
C PHE A 442 5.87 19.12 -6.64
N PHE A 443 6.83 18.37 -7.19
CA PHE A 443 8.09 18.05 -6.49
C PHE A 443 8.92 19.29 -6.15
N TYR A 444 8.95 20.28 -7.05
CA TYR A 444 9.62 21.56 -6.80
C TYR A 444 8.96 22.32 -5.64
N LEU A 445 7.63 22.41 -5.61
CA LEU A 445 6.90 23.08 -4.53
C LEU A 445 7.14 22.40 -3.17
N LEU A 446 7.15 21.07 -3.14
CA LEU A 446 7.48 20.27 -1.96
C LEU A 446 8.93 20.43 -1.50
N SER A 447 9.89 20.49 -2.44
CA SER A 447 11.31 20.61 -2.06
C SER A 447 11.66 22.04 -1.62
N ARG A 448 11.03 23.07 -2.20
CA ARG A 448 11.29 24.48 -1.88
C ARG A 448 11.01 24.82 -0.41
N THR A 449 9.89 24.35 0.14
CA THR A 449 9.55 24.55 1.56
C THR A 449 10.60 23.92 2.46
N SER A 450 11.08 22.72 2.13
CA SER A 450 12.13 22.02 2.90
C SER A 450 13.49 22.72 2.89
N LEU A 451 13.87 23.33 1.76
CA LEU A 451 15.14 24.06 1.61
C LEU A 451 15.17 25.37 2.39
N SER A 452 14.04 26.09 2.48
CA SER A 452 13.96 27.37 3.19
C SER A 452 14.28 27.26 4.69
N HIS A 453 13.93 26.13 5.32
CA HIS A 453 14.23 25.84 6.72
C HIS A 453 15.70 25.46 6.95
N LEU A 454 16.39 24.86 5.96
CA LEU A 454 17.82 24.57 6.04
C LEU A 454 18.67 25.84 5.89
N THR A 455 18.22 26.80 5.09
CA THR A 455 18.93 28.09 4.91
C THR A 455 18.80 29.03 6.10
N GLN A 456 17.74 28.93 6.90
CA GLN A 456 17.53 29.79 8.08
C GLN A 456 18.33 29.34 9.32
N GLY A 457 18.91 28.14 9.33
CA GLY A 457 19.81 27.66 10.39
C GLY A 457 21.30 27.82 10.08
N ALA A 458 21.64 28.40 8.93
CA ALA A 458 23.02 28.51 8.43
C ALA A 458 23.54 29.96 8.34
N PHE A 459 22.80 30.93 8.89
CA PHE A 459 23.20 32.35 8.98
C PHE A 459 23.14 32.85 10.42
#